data_AF-A0A093YHX9-F1
#
_entry.id   AF-A0A093YHX9-F1
#
_cell.length_a   1.000
_cell.length_b   1.000
_cell.length_c   1.000
_cell.angle_alpha   90.00
_cell.angle_beta   90.00
_cell.angle_gamma   90.00
#
_symmetry.space_group_name_H-M   'P 1'
#
loop_
_entity.id
_entity.type
_entity.pdbx_description
1 polymer ?
#
loop_
_entity_poly.entity_id
_entity_poly.type
_entity_poly.pdbx_seq_one_letter_code
_entity_poly.pdbx_strand_id
1 'polypeptide(L)'
;MPAPSIFPPSCANWTPGTSHCGRQGIKACGNCKLVAYCEADCQRAHWPEHKKACKSSMTKEHWRPAWDREGRVPHWATDAASKHWHNTFGGSKYLLGNTPAVDVLNLDRNEGTDYKEDIALLFAASGDLRHVIKTIASLPDKMTQKVNVTMNDIEFDVIARNTILLLLALTVKDSSPAEPSTTILSTTEALIHVWYSASIPSCVLHMLHDRVKPLIAEVCSKIANKPPSTTLGKTWEFSDGRTLRLVLQQKEWLRLLDFFDVPEDLSLEDATAIRRAVTLAPERMDYRDRWYYKDASPFMRIAKQKFQEDGILIPFGHPRMGFDKPNPTFFQGKKSWPMGDKADPSNGRPLLDIRQVSLPAQRDWYGKVFIYIHGMLEGFLERVRKTRIGFVLYNVDARKLPQLLEHNRYARVEVANICDAGYLGIRNTLSLLSPLLQLPQENPHATFITLFINAIKEAVKEAVKRGQPSGETPNMQFLSKYLPLPQTPSGNDADMMRIWDARDLALDVDKYMVLCRFDQISTDLGVKMKNSNTIVEKWPTQLKLKAGQTGAKEEFRLWLGSGFTNIERYVEWRRVG
;
A
#
# COMPACT_ATOMS: atom_id res chain seq x y z
N MET A 1 -15.56 9.67 24.59
CA MET A 1 -16.72 9.61 23.67
C MET A 1 -16.42 8.59 22.58
N PRO A 2 -17.40 7.82 22.10
CA PRO A 2 -17.18 6.89 20.99
C PRO A 2 -16.74 7.65 19.73
N ALA A 3 -15.87 7.03 18.93
CA ALA A 3 -15.50 7.58 17.62
C ALA A 3 -16.75 7.61 16.72
N PRO A 4 -17.05 8.74 16.04
CA PRO A 4 -18.16 8.80 15.10
C PRO A 4 -17.85 7.97 13.85
N SER A 5 -18.88 7.48 13.16
CA SER A 5 -18.70 6.83 11.86
C SER A 5 -18.10 7.81 10.85
N ILE A 6 -17.19 7.30 10.02
CA ILE A 6 -16.40 8.08 9.07
C ILE A 6 -17.08 8.13 7.70
N PHE A 7 -17.91 7.13 7.39
CA PHE A 7 -18.64 7.03 6.14
C PHE A 7 -20.17 7.07 6.33
N PRO A 8 -20.91 7.97 5.65
CA PRO A 8 -20.42 8.98 4.71
C PRO A 8 -19.67 10.13 5.42
N PRO A 9 -18.79 10.87 4.72
CA PRO A 9 -18.00 11.94 5.33
C PRO A 9 -18.85 12.99 6.06
N SER A 10 -18.60 13.12 7.36
CA SER A 10 -19.29 14.06 8.24
C SER A 10 -18.87 15.51 8.02
N CYS A 11 -19.70 16.43 8.53
CA CYS A 11 -19.42 17.85 8.58
C CYS A 11 -18.13 18.10 9.37
N ALA A 12 -17.24 18.92 8.81
CA ALA A 12 -15.97 19.24 9.43
C ALA A 12 -16.09 20.14 10.66
N ASN A 13 -17.31 20.57 11.05
CA ASN A 13 -17.50 21.37 12.26
C ASN A 13 -17.38 20.51 13.51
N TRP A 14 -16.14 20.38 13.96
CA TRP A 14 -15.79 19.87 15.27
C TRP A 14 -14.73 20.80 15.86
N THR A 15 -14.87 21.12 17.14
CA THR A 15 -13.81 21.73 17.93
C THR A 15 -13.53 20.85 19.14
N PRO A 16 -12.26 20.70 19.55
CA PRO A 16 -11.93 19.97 20.77
C PRO A 16 -12.76 20.49 21.96
N GLY A 17 -13.44 19.59 22.67
CA GLY A 17 -14.24 19.93 23.85
C GLY A 17 -15.67 20.43 23.59
N THR A 18 -16.15 20.46 22.34
CA THR A 18 -17.55 20.83 22.01
C THR A 18 -18.32 19.66 21.36
N SER A 19 -19.65 19.81 21.25
CA SER A 19 -20.48 18.88 20.48
C SER A 19 -20.15 18.99 18.99
N HIS A 20 -19.85 17.84 18.37
CA HIS A 20 -19.54 17.76 16.95
C HIS A 20 -20.83 17.69 16.11
N CYS A 21 -20.79 18.25 14.90
CA CYS A 21 -21.92 18.13 13.97
C CYS A 21 -21.90 16.77 13.27
N GLY A 22 -22.84 15.88 13.59
CA GLY A 22 -22.99 14.57 12.96
C GLY A 22 -23.64 14.58 11.56
N ARG A 23 -24.07 15.74 11.04
CA ARG A 23 -24.64 15.84 9.69
C ARG A 23 -23.56 15.64 8.62
N GLN A 24 -23.95 15.18 7.44
CA GLN A 24 -23.04 15.01 6.31
C GLN A 24 -22.47 16.35 5.82
N GLY A 25 -21.18 16.37 5.49
CA GLY A 25 -20.52 17.53 4.91
C GLY A 25 -20.74 17.61 3.40
N ILE A 26 -21.66 18.47 2.93
CA ILE A 26 -22.03 18.56 1.51
C ILE A 26 -21.49 19.82 0.80
N LYS A 27 -21.09 20.86 1.55
CA LYS A 27 -20.57 22.13 1.01
C LYS A 27 -19.07 22.26 1.29
N ALA A 28 -18.25 22.16 0.25
CA ALA A 28 -16.80 22.29 0.38
C ALA A 28 -16.39 23.72 0.82
N CYS A 29 -15.29 23.86 1.56
CA CYS A 29 -14.67 25.15 1.76
C CYS A 29 -14.26 25.75 0.39
N GLY A 30 -14.75 26.95 0.09
CA GLY A 30 -14.53 27.60 -1.22
C GLY A 30 -13.06 27.87 -1.56
N ASN A 31 -12.20 28.04 -0.55
CA ASN A 31 -10.76 28.30 -0.77
C ASN A 31 -9.97 27.00 -0.96
N CYS A 32 -9.95 26.14 0.06
CA CYS A 32 -9.03 24.99 0.08
C CYS A 32 -9.64 23.72 -0.52
N LYS A 33 -10.97 23.54 -0.46
CA LYS A 33 -11.68 22.29 -0.77
C LYS A 33 -11.13 21.05 -0.02
N LEU A 34 -10.47 21.23 1.13
CA LEU A 34 -9.97 20.16 2.01
C LEU A 34 -11.02 19.66 3.01
N VAL A 35 -12.05 20.45 3.27
CA VAL A 35 -13.12 20.13 4.23
C VAL A 35 -14.46 20.45 3.62
N ALA A 36 -15.51 19.81 4.13
CA ALA A 36 -16.89 20.09 3.77
C ALA A 36 -17.76 20.28 5.02
N TYR A 37 -18.80 21.10 4.89
CA TYR A 37 -19.72 21.48 5.94
C TYR A 37 -21.16 21.19 5.52
N CYS A 38 -22.05 20.93 6.48
CA CYS A 38 -23.47 20.81 6.19
C CYS A 38 -24.09 22.17 5.82
N GLU A 39 -23.64 23.25 6.47
CA GLU A 39 -24.14 24.61 6.28
C GLU A 39 -23.10 25.68 6.65
N ALA A 40 -23.42 26.95 6.38
CA ALA A 40 -22.53 28.09 6.59
C ALA A 40 -22.21 28.34 8.08
N ASP A 41 -23.15 28.10 8.99
CA ASP A 41 -22.93 28.25 10.43
C ASP A 41 -21.86 27.30 10.95
N CYS A 42 -21.91 26.04 10.50
CA CYS A 42 -20.87 25.06 10.81
C CYS A 42 -19.50 25.49 10.29
N GLN A 43 -19.43 26.12 9.11
CA GLN A 43 -18.18 26.69 8.61
C GLN A 43 -17.70 27.86 9.49
N ARG A 44 -18.60 28.79 9.86
CA ARG A 44 -18.26 29.94 10.72
C ARG A 44 -17.73 29.50 12.07
N ALA A 45 -18.38 28.51 12.70
CA ALA A 45 -17.98 27.95 13.98
C ALA A 45 -16.60 27.27 13.93
N HIS A 46 -16.32 26.50 12.87
CA HIS A 46 -15.02 25.82 12.71
C HIS A 46 -13.90 26.73 12.18
N TRP A 47 -14.23 27.89 11.62
CA TRP A 47 -13.27 28.77 10.95
C TRP A 47 -12.01 29.12 11.77
N PRO A 48 -12.08 29.40 13.09
CA PRO A 48 -10.89 29.70 13.89
C PRO A 48 -9.82 28.60 13.87
N GLU A 49 -10.23 27.34 13.78
CA GLU A 49 -9.32 26.20 13.66
C GLU A 49 -8.95 25.95 12.20
N HIS A 50 -9.94 25.85 11.31
CA HIS A 50 -9.73 25.54 9.90
C HIS A 50 -8.83 26.55 9.18
N LYS A 51 -8.89 27.83 9.54
CA LYS A 51 -8.09 28.89 8.89
C LYS A 51 -6.58 28.62 8.96
N LYS A 52 -6.09 27.92 9.98
CA LYS A 52 -4.66 27.58 10.16
C LYS A 52 -4.15 26.73 8.99
N ALA A 53 -4.89 25.68 8.65
CA ALA A 53 -4.61 24.83 7.50
C ALA A 53 -4.96 25.52 6.17
N CYS A 54 -6.12 26.19 6.11
CA CYS A 54 -6.65 26.80 4.89
C CYS A 54 -5.76 27.94 4.35
N LYS A 55 -5.17 28.73 5.25
CA LYS A 55 -4.28 29.87 4.93
C LYS A 55 -2.80 29.58 5.24
N SER A 56 -2.41 28.31 5.39
CA SER A 56 -1.00 27.94 5.60
C SER A 56 -0.12 28.45 4.44
N SER A 57 1.14 28.79 4.73
CA SER A 57 2.09 29.22 3.69
C SER A 57 2.31 28.14 2.61
N MET A 58 2.18 26.86 2.98
CA MET A 58 2.33 25.71 2.09
C MET A 58 1.19 25.55 1.07
N THR A 59 0.06 26.25 1.25
CA THR A 59 -1.05 26.24 0.28
C THR A 59 -0.84 27.19 -0.89
N LYS A 60 0.23 27.99 -0.89
CA LYS A 60 0.59 28.88 -1.99
C LYS A 60 1.11 28.07 -3.18
N GLU A 61 0.67 28.42 -4.38
CA GLU A 61 1.12 27.77 -5.63
C GLU A 61 2.64 27.92 -5.83
N HIS A 62 3.17 29.09 -5.51
CA HIS A 62 4.60 29.43 -5.56
C HIS A 62 5.35 29.13 -4.25
N TRP A 63 4.80 28.27 -3.37
CA TRP A 63 5.54 27.85 -2.18
C TRP A 63 6.86 27.19 -2.58
N ARG A 64 7.95 27.62 -1.95
CA ARG A 64 9.28 27.04 -2.11
C ARG A 64 9.78 26.47 -0.77
N PRO A 65 10.59 25.40 -0.82
CA PRO A 65 11.22 24.82 0.35
C PRO A 65 12.05 25.80 1.19
N ALA A 66 12.24 25.48 2.47
CA ALA A 66 13.03 26.30 3.38
C ALA A 66 14.48 26.48 2.89
N TRP A 67 15.19 25.40 2.56
CA TRP A 67 16.59 25.48 2.13
C TRP A 67 16.78 26.38 0.90
N ASP A 68 15.84 26.33 -0.05
CA ASP A 68 15.89 27.12 -1.29
C ASP A 68 15.63 28.60 -1.03
N ARG A 69 14.61 28.92 -0.22
CA ARG A 69 14.31 30.30 0.18
C ARG A 69 15.41 30.95 1.00
N GLU A 70 16.10 30.16 1.81
CA GLU A 70 17.15 30.62 2.71
C GLU A 70 18.55 30.59 2.07
N GLY A 71 18.68 30.05 0.85
CA GLY A 71 19.98 29.85 0.21
C GLY A 71 20.90 28.87 0.96
N ARG A 72 20.33 27.95 1.76
CA ARG A 72 21.07 26.96 2.53
C ARG A 72 21.45 25.74 1.69
N VAL A 73 22.56 25.10 2.08
CA VAL A 73 22.88 23.74 1.64
C VAL A 73 21.91 22.79 2.34
N PRO A 74 21.16 21.96 1.59
CA PRO A 74 20.19 21.06 2.20
C PRO A 74 20.86 19.92 2.98
N HIS A 75 20.15 19.36 3.96
CA HIS A 75 20.67 18.35 4.87
C HIS A 75 21.22 17.08 4.19
N TRP A 76 20.76 16.68 3.00
CA TRP A 76 21.35 15.53 2.28
C TRP A 76 22.69 15.82 1.63
N ALA A 77 23.01 17.09 1.41
CA ALA A 77 24.25 17.51 0.77
C ALA A 77 25.38 17.77 1.79
N THR A 78 25.13 17.58 3.09
CA THR A 78 26.13 17.76 4.15
C THR A 78 26.92 16.46 4.40
N ASP A 79 28.18 16.60 4.83
CA ASP A 79 29.24 15.58 4.80
C ASP A 79 28.85 14.14 5.19
N ALA A 80 28.13 13.95 6.30
CA ALA A 80 27.74 12.61 6.74
C ALA A 80 26.60 12.04 5.87
N ALA A 81 25.62 12.86 5.53
CA ALA A 81 24.44 12.45 4.76
C ALA A 81 24.74 12.27 3.26
N SER A 82 25.66 13.07 2.71
CA SER A 82 26.05 13.02 1.29
C SER A 82 26.77 11.72 0.91
N LYS A 83 27.39 11.05 1.90
CA LYS A 83 28.03 9.75 1.75
C LYS A 83 27.03 8.58 1.73
N HIS A 84 25.78 8.79 2.14
CA HIS A 84 24.75 7.76 2.19
C HIS A 84 23.73 7.89 1.05
N TRP A 85 24.04 7.30 -0.11
CA TRP A 85 23.21 7.41 -1.32
C TRP A 85 21.74 6.95 -1.16
N HIS A 86 21.49 5.91 -0.36
CA HIS A 86 20.14 5.37 -0.13
C HIS A 86 19.34 6.13 0.94
N ASN A 87 20.04 6.76 1.89
CA ASN A 87 19.53 7.64 2.94
C ASN A 87 18.18 7.25 3.56
N THR A 88 18.06 5.97 3.93
CA THR A 88 16.89 5.41 4.60
C THR A 88 16.81 5.92 6.04
N PHE A 89 15.61 6.30 6.49
CA PHE A 89 15.38 6.79 7.85
C PHE A 89 14.11 6.17 8.42
N GLY A 90 14.17 5.72 9.69
CA GLY A 90 13.11 4.94 10.32
C GLY A 90 13.28 3.42 10.14
N GLY A 91 12.21 2.68 10.37
CA GLY A 91 12.20 1.23 10.21
C GLY A 91 12.17 0.79 8.74
N SER A 92 12.48 -0.49 8.50
CA SER A 92 12.59 -1.07 7.16
C SER A 92 11.37 -1.89 6.71
N LYS A 93 10.33 -2.01 7.56
CA LYS A 93 9.17 -2.84 7.23
C LYS A 93 8.31 -2.18 6.14
N TYR A 94 7.70 -2.98 5.27
CA TYR A 94 6.94 -2.56 4.08
C TYR A 94 5.43 -2.81 4.24
N LEU A 95 4.88 -2.32 5.35
CA LEU A 95 3.56 -2.70 5.85
C LEU A 95 2.36 -2.03 5.13
N LEU A 96 2.61 -1.05 4.25
CA LEU A 96 1.58 -0.29 3.51
C LEU A 96 1.64 -0.50 1.98
N GLY A 97 2.57 -1.36 1.53
CA GLY A 97 2.79 -1.61 0.12
C GLY A 97 3.56 -0.49 -0.62
N ASN A 98 4.06 -0.83 -1.80
CA ASN A 98 4.93 -0.03 -2.68
C ASN A 98 4.66 -0.23 -4.19
N THR A 99 3.57 -0.91 -4.54
CA THR A 99 3.12 -1.27 -5.90
C THR A 99 1.60 -1.11 -6.01
N PRO A 100 1.04 -0.78 -7.19
CA PRO A 100 -0.41 -0.68 -7.32
C PRO A 100 -1.09 -2.04 -7.05
N ALA A 101 -2.24 -2.03 -6.38
CA ALA A 101 -3.07 -3.22 -6.23
C ALA A 101 -3.55 -3.73 -7.60
N VAL A 102 -3.45 -5.04 -7.81
CA VAL A 102 -3.78 -5.71 -9.08
C VAL A 102 -4.78 -6.83 -8.78
N ASP A 103 -5.81 -6.95 -9.61
CA ASP A 103 -6.61 -8.18 -9.69
C ASP A 103 -5.78 -9.21 -10.47
N VAL A 104 -5.18 -10.16 -9.74
CA VAL A 104 -4.27 -11.14 -10.36
C VAL A 104 -5.00 -12.23 -11.12
N LEU A 105 -6.33 -12.35 -10.92
CA LEU A 105 -7.14 -13.30 -11.63
C LEU A 105 -7.64 -12.69 -12.95
N ASN A 106 -8.18 -11.47 -12.90
CA ASN A 106 -8.78 -10.77 -14.04
C ASN A 106 -9.78 -11.68 -14.78
N LEU A 107 -10.63 -12.39 -14.03
CA LEU A 107 -11.41 -13.54 -14.50
C LEU A 107 -12.25 -13.18 -15.73
N ASP A 108 -13.01 -12.10 -15.65
CA ASP A 108 -13.93 -11.66 -16.71
C ASP A 108 -13.27 -11.47 -18.08
N ARG A 109 -12.02 -11.00 -18.09
CA ARG A 109 -11.28 -10.68 -19.32
C ARG A 109 -10.33 -11.77 -19.76
N ASN A 110 -10.13 -12.81 -18.96
CA ASN A 110 -9.16 -13.85 -19.24
C ASN A 110 -9.85 -15.20 -19.44
N GLU A 111 -10.17 -15.95 -18.39
CA GLU A 111 -10.91 -17.22 -18.49
C GLU A 111 -12.40 -17.03 -18.83
N GLY A 112 -12.97 -15.86 -18.53
CA GLY A 112 -14.38 -15.53 -18.72
C GLY A 112 -15.28 -15.95 -17.56
N THR A 113 -16.48 -15.36 -17.49
CA THR A 113 -17.48 -15.61 -16.43
C THR A 113 -18.04 -17.04 -16.42
N ASP A 114 -17.87 -17.76 -17.52
CA ASP A 114 -18.33 -19.14 -17.68
C ASP A 114 -17.33 -20.18 -17.19
N TYR A 115 -16.12 -19.77 -16.78
CA TYR A 115 -15.12 -20.67 -16.22
C TYR A 115 -15.68 -21.46 -15.03
N LYS A 116 -15.59 -22.80 -15.05
CA LYS A 116 -16.27 -23.68 -14.08
C LYS A 116 -15.35 -24.36 -13.07
N GLU A 117 -14.04 -24.29 -13.26
CA GLU A 117 -13.10 -25.03 -12.40
C GLU A 117 -12.69 -24.23 -11.16
N ASP A 118 -12.33 -24.94 -10.10
CA ASP A 118 -11.78 -24.35 -8.90
C ASP A 118 -10.47 -23.61 -9.20
N ILE A 119 -10.25 -22.49 -8.52
CA ILE A 119 -9.16 -21.58 -8.81
C ILE A 119 -8.19 -21.56 -7.64
N ALA A 120 -6.92 -21.83 -7.91
CA ALA A 120 -5.84 -21.69 -6.94
C ALA A 120 -4.90 -20.53 -7.31
N LEU A 121 -4.68 -19.63 -6.36
CA LEU A 121 -3.83 -18.45 -6.48
C LEU A 121 -2.67 -18.54 -5.49
N LEU A 122 -1.45 -18.26 -5.94
CA LEU A 122 -0.26 -18.16 -5.10
C LEU A 122 0.30 -16.74 -5.12
N PHE A 123 0.41 -16.12 -3.95
CA PHE A 123 1.16 -14.90 -3.69
C PHE A 123 2.44 -15.28 -2.93
N ALA A 124 3.51 -15.59 -3.66
CA ALA A 124 4.72 -16.22 -3.10
C ALA A 124 5.59 -15.27 -2.24
N ALA A 125 5.45 -13.96 -2.47
CA ALA A 125 6.07 -12.89 -1.70
C ALA A 125 5.07 -11.73 -1.59
N SER A 126 3.94 -12.02 -0.95
CA SER A 126 2.71 -11.24 -1.03
C SER A 126 2.87 -9.76 -0.64
N GLY A 127 3.72 -9.45 0.33
CA GLY A 127 3.59 -8.18 1.07
C GLY A 127 2.22 -8.09 1.73
N ASP A 128 1.64 -6.89 1.75
CA ASP A 128 0.32 -6.65 2.33
C ASP A 128 -0.84 -7.28 1.51
N LEU A 129 -2.07 -7.22 2.02
CA LEU A 129 -3.25 -7.84 1.42
C LEU A 129 -3.79 -7.14 0.16
N ARG A 130 -3.16 -6.09 -0.38
CA ARG A 130 -3.77 -5.26 -1.45
C ARG A 130 -4.16 -6.06 -2.70
N HIS A 131 -3.32 -7.01 -3.12
CA HIS A 131 -3.57 -7.80 -4.32
C HIS A 131 -4.68 -8.83 -4.07
N VAL A 132 -4.63 -9.49 -2.91
CA VAL A 132 -5.65 -10.44 -2.46
C VAL A 132 -7.02 -9.78 -2.39
N ILE A 133 -7.11 -8.62 -1.72
CA ILE A 133 -8.36 -7.88 -1.55
C ILE A 133 -8.87 -7.37 -2.89
N LYS A 134 -8.02 -6.80 -3.74
CA LYS A 134 -8.43 -6.35 -5.08
C LYS A 134 -8.94 -7.50 -5.93
N THR A 135 -8.24 -8.64 -5.92
CA THR A 135 -8.61 -9.84 -6.69
C THR A 135 -9.97 -10.37 -6.23
N ILE A 136 -10.14 -10.55 -4.91
CA ILE A 136 -11.39 -11.09 -4.37
C ILE A 136 -12.54 -10.09 -4.56
N ALA A 137 -12.35 -8.79 -4.30
CA ALA A 137 -13.39 -7.78 -4.55
C ALA A 137 -13.81 -7.68 -6.02
N SER A 138 -12.96 -8.12 -6.96
CA SER A 138 -13.23 -8.10 -8.39
C SER A 138 -13.84 -9.41 -8.92
N LEU A 139 -14.08 -10.42 -8.06
CA LEU A 139 -14.73 -11.65 -8.50
C LEU A 139 -16.17 -11.39 -8.96
N PRO A 140 -16.65 -12.07 -10.02
CA PRO A 140 -18.00 -11.89 -10.53
C PRO A 140 -19.07 -12.42 -9.56
N ASP A 141 -20.27 -11.83 -9.59
CA ASP A 141 -21.37 -12.25 -8.71
C ASP A 141 -21.87 -13.68 -8.94
N LYS A 142 -21.77 -14.17 -10.18
CA LYS A 142 -22.28 -15.49 -10.59
C LYS A 142 -21.28 -16.62 -10.35
N MET A 143 -20.14 -16.32 -9.73
CA MET A 143 -19.09 -17.29 -9.47
C MET A 143 -19.56 -18.34 -8.45
N THR A 144 -19.39 -19.62 -8.79
CA THR A 144 -19.72 -20.75 -7.90
C THR A 144 -18.49 -21.56 -7.49
N GLN A 145 -17.35 -21.29 -8.12
CA GLN A 145 -16.10 -22.02 -7.97
C GLN A 145 -15.48 -21.76 -6.60
N LYS A 146 -14.71 -22.73 -6.11
CA LYS A 146 -13.89 -22.54 -4.92
C LYS A 146 -12.64 -21.73 -5.29
N VAL A 147 -12.33 -20.73 -4.48
CA VAL A 147 -11.08 -19.95 -4.60
C VAL A 147 -10.15 -20.32 -3.45
N ASN A 148 -8.97 -20.84 -3.77
CA ASN A 148 -7.92 -21.13 -2.79
C ASN A 148 -6.80 -20.11 -2.96
N VAL A 149 -6.54 -19.33 -1.92
CA VAL A 149 -5.51 -18.30 -1.88
C VAL A 149 -4.37 -18.78 -0.98
N THR A 150 -3.21 -19.03 -1.54
CA THR A 150 -1.98 -19.28 -0.78
C THR A 150 -1.12 -18.01 -0.76
N MET A 151 -0.68 -17.60 0.42
CA MET A 151 0.14 -16.43 0.64
C MET A 151 1.41 -16.80 1.40
N ASN A 152 2.51 -16.18 1.05
CA ASN A 152 3.78 -16.30 1.76
C ASN A 152 4.50 -14.96 1.81
N ASP A 153 5.22 -14.72 2.90
CA ASP A 153 6.17 -13.64 3.03
C ASP A 153 7.26 -14.06 4.03
N ILE A 154 8.49 -13.57 3.83
CA ILE A 154 9.61 -13.82 4.73
C ILE A 154 9.50 -12.96 6.00
N GLU A 155 8.87 -11.78 5.91
CA GLU A 155 8.69 -10.88 7.04
C GLU A 155 7.49 -11.32 7.88
N PHE A 156 7.76 -11.76 9.11
CA PHE A 156 6.75 -12.21 10.05
C PHE A 156 5.67 -11.14 10.30
N ASP A 157 6.06 -9.88 10.43
CA ASP A 157 5.12 -8.78 10.69
C ASP A 157 4.08 -8.64 9.59
N VAL A 158 4.45 -8.92 8.33
CA VAL A 158 3.54 -8.92 7.20
C VAL A 158 2.52 -10.04 7.35
N ILE A 159 2.98 -11.27 7.61
CA ILE A 159 2.09 -12.43 7.80
C ILE A 159 1.19 -12.29 9.02
N ALA A 160 1.72 -11.79 10.14
CA ALA A 160 0.96 -11.52 11.35
C ALA A 160 -0.19 -10.54 11.07
N ARG A 161 0.10 -9.41 10.42
CA ARG A 161 -0.92 -8.40 10.08
C ARG A 161 -1.92 -8.89 9.05
N ASN A 162 -1.47 -9.61 8.02
CA ASN A 162 -2.36 -10.21 7.03
C ASN A 162 -3.30 -11.23 7.69
N THR A 163 -2.81 -12.03 8.63
CA THR A 163 -3.62 -12.98 9.41
C THR A 163 -4.68 -12.25 10.24
N ILE A 164 -4.30 -11.20 10.97
CA ILE A 164 -5.23 -10.41 11.79
C ILE A 164 -6.33 -9.79 10.94
N LEU A 165 -5.97 -9.17 9.81
CA LEU A 165 -6.92 -8.55 8.90
C LEU A 165 -7.86 -9.58 8.26
N LEU A 166 -7.35 -10.74 7.84
CA LEU A 166 -8.18 -11.82 7.28
C LEU A 166 -9.10 -12.45 8.32
N LEU A 167 -8.62 -12.74 9.54
CA LEU A 167 -9.48 -13.25 10.61
C LEU A 167 -10.54 -12.23 11.02
N LEU A 168 -10.20 -10.93 11.05
CA LEU A 168 -11.18 -9.88 11.27
C LEU A 168 -12.24 -9.86 10.15
N ALA A 169 -11.84 -10.02 8.90
CA ALA A 169 -12.78 -10.11 7.78
C ALA A 169 -13.66 -11.38 7.83
N LEU A 170 -13.09 -12.53 8.17
CA LEU A 170 -13.78 -13.83 8.18
C LEU A 170 -14.72 -14.01 9.38
N THR A 171 -14.48 -13.29 10.48
CA THR A 171 -15.35 -13.30 11.67
C THR A 171 -16.51 -12.30 11.58
N VAL A 172 -16.70 -11.64 10.42
CA VAL A 172 -17.84 -10.73 10.23
C VAL A 172 -19.15 -11.54 10.29
N LYS A 173 -20.11 -11.09 11.10
CA LYS A 173 -21.41 -11.75 11.27
C LYS A 173 -22.46 -11.09 10.38
N ASP A 174 -23.56 -11.80 10.12
CA ASP A 174 -24.78 -11.20 9.57
C ASP A 174 -25.37 -10.26 10.62
N SER A 175 -25.88 -9.11 10.18
CA SER A 175 -26.46 -8.10 11.04
C SER A 175 -27.66 -8.67 11.78
N SER A 176 -27.49 -9.03 13.06
CA SER A 176 -28.62 -9.23 13.96
C SER A 176 -29.13 -7.84 14.38
N PRO A 177 -30.46 -7.60 14.40
CA PRO A 177 -31.04 -6.37 14.92
C PRO A 177 -30.61 -6.02 16.36
N ALA A 178 -30.08 -6.99 17.10
CA ALA A 178 -29.62 -6.85 18.47
C ALA A 178 -28.16 -6.34 18.61
N GLU A 179 -27.32 -6.38 17.56
CA GLU A 179 -25.90 -5.99 17.64
C GLU A 179 -25.43 -5.09 16.47
N PRO A 180 -25.77 -3.78 16.48
CA PRO A 180 -25.38 -2.83 15.44
C PRO A 180 -23.85 -2.62 15.28
N SER A 181 -23.03 -3.12 16.21
CA SER A 181 -21.57 -2.99 16.22
C SER A 181 -20.84 -3.95 15.28
N THR A 182 -21.52 -4.95 14.69
CA THR A 182 -20.92 -6.02 13.86
C THR A 182 -21.28 -5.91 12.37
N THR A 183 -21.52 -4.70 11.87
CA THR A 183 -21.88 -4.48 10.47
C THR A 183 -20.66 -4.56 9.53
N ILE A 184 -20.93 -4.74 8.24
CA ILE A 184 -19.91 -4.63 7.17
C ILE A 184 -19.23 -3.27 7.24
N LEU A 185 -19.99 -2.21 7.51
CA LEU A 185 -19.47 -0.85 7.66
C LEU A 185 -18.45 -0.74 8.80
N SER A 186 -18.81 -1.16 10.03
CA SER A 186 -17.89 -1.08 11.17
C SER A 186 -16.65 -1.96 11.01
N THR A 187 -16.81 -3.13 10.38
CA THR A 187 -15.67 -4.02 10.07
C THR A 187 -14.78 -3.41 8.98
N THR A 188 -15.36 -2.73 7.99
CA THR A 188 -14.61 -2.01 6.95
C THR A 188 -13.74 -0.91 7.55
N GLU A 189 -14.33 -0.04 8.40
CA GLU A 189 -13.59 1.01 9.10
C GLU A 189 -12.50 0.41 10.02
N ALA A 190 -12.82 -0.65 10.76
CA ALA A 190 -11.85 -1.36 11.60
C ALA A 190 -10.66 -1.90 10.80
N LEU A 191 -10.90 -2.54 9.64
CA LEU A 191 -9.84 -3.02 8.75
C LEU A 191 -8.95 -1.87 8.26
N ILE A 192 -9.53 -0.73 7.89
CA ILE A 192 -8.75 0.46 7.48
C ILE A 192 -7.84 0.92 8.62
N HIS A 193 -8.35 1.02 9.84
CA HIS A 193 -7.58 1.57 10.96
C HIS A 193 -6.50 0.62 11.45
N VAL A 194 -6.80 -0.68 11.57
CA VAL A 194 -5.79 -1.70 11.89
C VAL A 194 -4.68 -1.71 10.84
N TRP A 195 -5.03 -1.51 9.57
CA TRP A 195 -4.05 -1.52 8.48
C TRP A 195 -3.24 -0.22 8.35
N TYR A 196 -3.86 0.95 8.45
CA TYR A 196 -3.24 2.21 8.02
C TYR A 196 -3.03 3.25 9.11
N SER A 197 -3.69 3.12 10.26
CA SER A 197 -3.68 4.16 11.30
C SER A 197 -2.74 3.81 12.45
N ALA A 198 -1.90 4.77 12.86
CA ALA A 198 -0.96 4.62 13.96
C ALA A 198 -1.66 4.50 15.32
N SER A 199 -2.79 5.17 15.49
CA SER A 199 -3.73 4.92 16.56
C SER A 199 -5.05 4.40 16.01
N ILE A 200 -5.79 3.68 16.84
CA ILE A 200 -7.09 3.10 16.52
C ILE A 200 -8.10 3.45 17.62
N PRO A 201 -9.40 3.45 17.31
CA PRO A 201 -10.41 3.58 18.34
C PRO A 201 -10.45 2.41 19.32
N SER A 202 -10.75 2.68 20.58
CA SER A 202 -10.97 1.62 21.59
C SER A 202 -11.97 0.56 21.15
N CYS A 203 -13.03 0.93 20.41
CA CYS A 203 -13.98 -0.04 19.87
C CYS A 203 -13.36 -1.00 18.83
N VAL A 204 -12.37 -0.54 18.05
CA VAL A 204 -11.61 -1.37 17.11
C VAL A 204 -10.68 -2.30 17.88
N LEU A 205 -10.04 -1.84 18.95
CA LEU A 205 -9.23 -2.69 19.81
C LEU A 205 -10.07 -3.79 20.49
N HIS A 206 -11.22 -3.44 21.06
CA HIS A 206 -12.16 -4.42 21.61
C HIS A 206 -12.62 -5.42 20.54
N MET A 207 -12.91 -4.96 19.31
CA MET A 207 -13.26 -5.85 18.20
C MET A 207 -12.16 -6.89 17.91
N LEU A 208 -10.89 -6.50 17.98
CA LEU A 208 -9.76 -7.43 17.84
C LEU A 208 -9.68 -8.41 19.03
N HIS A 209 -9.87 -7.92 20.25
CA HIS A 209 -9.86 -8.73 21.48
C HIS A 209 -11.00 -9.75 21.54
N ASP A 210 -12.19 -9.37 21.08
CA ASP A 210 -13.37 -10.23 21.18
C ASP A 210 -13.43 -11.27 20.06
N ARG A 211 -13.01 -10.89 18.83
CA ARG A 211 -13.22 -11.72 17.64
C ARG A 211 -11.99 -12.49 17.19
N VAL A 212 -10.78 -11.96 17.40
CA VAL A 212 -9.56 -12.50 16.77
C VAL A 212 -8.57 -13.02 17.81
N LYS A 213 -8.29 -12.27 18.88
CA LYS A 213 -7.36 -12.68 19.94
C LYS A 213 -7.65 -14.07 20.52
N PRO A 214 -8.91 -14.49 20.80
CA PRO A 214 -9.19 -15.80 21.39
C PRO A 214 -8.81 -16.95 20.46
N LEU A 215 -8.98 -16.76 19.14
CA LEU A 215 -8.61 -17.75 18.12
C LEU A 215 -7.10 -18.05 18.13
N ILE A 216 -6.28 -17.03 18.39
CA ILE A 216 -4.82 -17.17 18.48
C ILE A 216 -4.41 -17.69 19.86
N ALA A 217 -4.99 -17.16 20.93
CA ALA A 217 -4.70 -17.57 22.30
C ALA A 217 -4.96 -19.07 22.54
N GLU A 218 -6.03 -19.61 21.94
CA GLU A 218 -6.35 -21.05 21.99
C GLU A 218 -5.24 -21.91 21.36
N VAL A 219 -4.65 -21.44 20.26
CA VAL A 219 -3.52 -22.15 19.62
C VAL A 219 -2.29 -22.06 20.51
N CYS A 220 -1.95 -20.85 21.00
CA CYS A 220 -0.80 -20.61 21.86
C CYS A 220 -0.81 -21.48 23.13
N SER A 221 -1.95 -21.61 23.80
CA SER A 221 -2.06 -22.44 25.01
C SER A 221 -1.80 -23.92 24.73
N LYS A 222 -2.27 -24.45 23.58
CA LYS A 222 -2.07 -25.85 23.17
C LYS A 222 -0.64 -26.18 22.76
N ILE A 223 0.17 -25.18 22.41
CA ILE A 223 1.53 -25.36 21.87
C ILE A 223 2.62 -24.83 22.80
N ALA A 224 2.26 -24.32 23.98
CA ALA A 224 3.19 -23.67 24.92
C ALA A 224 4.41 -24.55 25.25
N ASN A 225 4.21 -25.86 25.38
CA ASN A 225 5.28 -26.81 25.74
C ASN A 225 6.08 -27.36 24.54
N LYS A 226 5.76 -26.94 23.31
CA LYS A 226 6.47 -27.40 22.11
C LYS A 226 7.77 -26.61 21.91
N PRO A 227 8.82 -27.20 21.30
CA PRO A 227 10.05 -26.48 21.01
C PRO A 227 9.83 -25.20 20.17
N PRO A 228 10.56 -24.10 20.42
CA PRO A 228 10.38 -22.82 19.72
C PRO A 228 10.47 -22.89 18.18
N SER A 229 11.26 -23.81 17.64
CA SER A 229 11.47 -24.02 16.20
C SER A 229 10.44 -24.95 15.56
N THR A 230 9.56 -25.58 16.33
CA THR A 230 8.56 -26.50 15.78
C THR A 230 7.57 -25.75 14.90
N THR A 231 7.45 -26.16 13.64
CA THR A 231 6.48 -25.59 12.70
C THR A 231 5.11 -26.23 12.91
N LEU A 232 4.09 -25.39 13.08
CA LEU A 232 2.75 -25.80 13.48
C LEU A 232 1.72 -25.10 12.59
N GLY A 233 0.76 -25.89 12.08
CA GLY A 233 -0.35 -25.40 11.28
C GLY A 233 -1.67 -25.46 12.04
N LYS A 234 -2.44 -24.38 12.04
CA LYS A 234 -3.84 -24.36 12.48
C LYS A 234 -4.73 -23.99 11.31
N THR A 235 -5.80 -24.76 11.13
CA THR A 235 -6.92 -24.40 10.24
C THR A 235 -8.12 -23.98 11.09
N TRP A 236 -8.69 -22.83 10.76
CA TRP A 236 -10.02 -22.38 11.21
C TRP A 236 -11.02 -22.59 10.08
N GLU A 237 -12.16 -23.15 10.43
CA GLU A 237 -13.29 -23.37 9.51
C GLU A 237 -14.46 -22.53 10.02
N PHE A 238 -15.08 -21.77 9.12
CA PHE A 238 -16.19 -20.89 9.43
C PHE A 238 -17.51 -21.51 8.93
N SER A 239 -18.64 -21.10 9.50
CA SER A 239 -19.95 -21.75 9.34
C SER A 239 -20.48 -21.81 7.89
N ASP A 240 -19.95 -20.98 7.00
CA ASP A 240 -20.28 -20.89 5.58
C ASP A 240 -19.22 -21.54 4.66
N GLY A 241 -18.35 -22.39 5.22
CA GLY A 241 -17.37 -23.17 4.48
C GLY A 241 -16.11 -22.41 4.10
N ARG A 242 -15.96 -21.14 4.54
CA ARG A 242 -14.71 -20.39 4.41
C ARG A 242 -13.66 -20.99 5.34
N THR A 243 -12.40 -20.97 4.93
CA THR A 243 -11.31 -21.50 5.76
C THR A 243 -10.11 -20.56 5.79
N LEU A 244 -9.37 -20.58 6.89
CA LEU A 244 -8.05 -19.95 6.99
C LEU A 244 -7.10 -20.93 7.66
N ARG A 245 -5.98 -21.23 7.01
CA ARG A 245 -4.87 -22.00 7.56
C ARG A 245 -3.67 -21.08 7.74
N LEU A 246 -3.09 -21.10 8.93
CA LEU A 246 -1.84 -20.40 9.23
C LEU A 246 -0.78 -21.42 9.65
N VAL A 247 0.43 -21.30 9.09
CA VAL A 247 1.58 -22.14 9.41
C VAL A 247 2.74 -21.26 9.87
N LEU A 248 3.12 -21.39 11.15
CA LEU A 248 4.18 -20.62 11.79
C LEU A 248 5.02 -21.52 12.71
N GLN A 249 6.23 -21.07 13.07
CA GLN A 249 6.98 -21.67 14.17
C GLN A 249 6.30 -21.37 15.51
N GLN A 250 6.53 -22.21 16.52
CA GLN A 250 5.95 -22.04 17.86
C GLN A 250 6.23 -20.64 18.45
N LYS A 251 7.48 -20.17 18.35
CA LYS A 251 7.86 -18.82 18.84
C LYS A 251 7.12 -17.68 18.13
N GLU A 252 6.78 -17.89 16.86
CA GLU A 252 6.08 -16.92 16.01
C GLU A 252 4.59 -16.89 16.35
N TRP A 253 3.99 -18.04 16.68
CA TRP A 253 2.64 -18.09 17.25
C TRP A 253 2.53 -17.31 18.56
N LEU A 254 3.48 -17.50 19.49
CA LEU A 254 3.51 -16.75 20.74
C LEU A 254 3.64 -15.24 20.48
N ARG A 255 4.58 -14.86 19.59
CA ARG A 255 4.78 -13.47 19.18
C ARG A 255 3.55 -12.86 18.50
N LEU A 256 2.75 -13.64 17.77
CA LEU A 256 1.52 -13.15 17.13
C LEU A 256 0.50 -12.70 18.18
N LEU A 257 0.47 -13.31 19.37
CA LEU A 257 -0.43 -12.92 20.44
C LEU A 257 -0.15 -11.49 20.95
N ASP A 258 1.10 -11.05 20.88
CA ASP A 258 1.50 -9.69 21.29
C ASP A 258 0.94 -8.59 20.37
N PHE A 259 0.47 -8.94 19.17
CA PHE A 259 -0.08 -7.96 18.21
C PHE A 259 -1.49 -7.49 18.58
N PHE A 260 -2.08 -8.04 19.64
CA PHE A 260 -3.41 -7.66 20.13
C PHE A 260 -3.34 -6.70 21.32
N ASP A 261 -2.21 -6.61 22.01
CA ASP A 261 -2.10 -5.84 23.25
C ASP A 261 -1.18 -4.64 23.06
N VAL A 262 -1.64 -3.49 23.55
CA VAL A 262 -0.77 -2.31 23.66
C VAL A 262 0.13 -2.55 24.88
N PRO A 263 1.47 -2.41 24.76
CA PRO A 263 2.36 -2.53 25.91
C PRO A 263 1.91 -1.63 27.06
N GLU A 264 1.89 -2.16 28.30
CA GLU A 264 1.39 -1.43 29.47
C GLU A 264 2.13 -0.11 29.73
N ASP A 265 3.40 -0.06 29.33
CA ASP A 265 4.31 1.07 29.48
C ASP A 265 4.36 1.99 28.24
N LEU A 266 3.39 1.87 27.33
CA LEU A 266 3.28 2.68 26.12
C LEU A 266 1.99 3.49 26.11
N SER A 267 2.08 4.76 26.49
CA SER A 267 0.96 5.69 26.35
C SER A 267 0.74 6.08 24.88
N LEU A 268 -0.43 6.68 24.59
CA LEU A 268 -0.70 7.26 23.27
C LEU A 268 0.26 8.40 22.93
N GLU A 269 0.68 9.18 23.94
CA GLU A 269 1.66 10.25 23.78
C GLU A 269 3.03 9.69 23.41
N ASP A 270 3.48 8.63 24.09
CA ASP A 270 4.74 7.94 23.79
C ASP A 270 4.72 7.36 22.37
N ALA A 271 3.64 6.67 21.98
CA ALA A 271 3.49 6.12 20.64
C ALA A 271 3.52 7.21 19.57
N THR A 272 2.88 8.35 19.84
CA THR A 272 2.88 9.53 18.96
C THR A 272 4.29 10.11 18.85
N ALA A 273 5.02 10.23 19.97
CA ALA A 273 6.39 10.72 20.01
C ALA A 273 7.35 9.81 19.24
N ILE A 274 7.26 8.48 19.44
CA ILE A 274 8.04 7.47 18.71
C ILE A 274 7.85 7.61 17.20
N ARG A 275 6.59 7.75 16.74
CA ARG A 275 6.30 7.91 15.32
C ARG A 275 6.82 9.25 14.79
N ARG A 276 6.65 10.34 15.53
CA ARG A 276 7.12 11.68 15.13
C ARG A 276 8.64 11.80 15.11
N ALA A 277 9.34 11.07 15.98
CA ALA A 277 10.80 10.94 15.94
C ALA A 277 11.31 10.35 14.61
N VAL A 278 10.46 9.63 13.86
CA VAL A 278 10.77 9.18 12.49
C VAL A 278 10.20 10.12 11.44
N THR A 279 8.89 10.34 11.46
CA THR A 279 8.15 11.03 10.39
C THR A 279 8.39 12.54 10.37
N LEU A 280 8.67 13.16 11.51
CA LEU A 280 8.87 14.61 11.68
C LEU A 280 10.26 14.97 12.23
N ALA A 281 11.22 14.04 12.16
CA ALA A 281 12.59 14.25 12.62
C ALA A 281 13.19 15.56 12.06
N PRO A 282 13.83 16.42 12.89
CA PRO A 282 14.38 17.70 12.44
C PRO A 282 15.37 17.56 11.27
N GLU A 283 16.26 16.57 11.30
CA GLU A 283 17.25 16.27 10.26
C GLU A 283 16.62 15.81 8.94
N ARG A 284 15.32 15.47 8.96
CA ARG A 284 14.54 15.08 7.78
C ARG A 284 13.69 16.22 7.21
N MET A 285 13.79 17.45 7.75
CA MET A 285 12.98 18.60 7.33
C MET A 285 13.12 18.90 5.84
N ASP A 286 14.34 19.03 5.34
CA ASP A 286 14.54 19.30 3.91
C ASP A 286 14.01 18.14 3.05
N TYR A 287 14.12 16.89 3.51
CA TYR A 287 13.63 15.75 2.73
C TYR A 287 12.11 15.81 2.59
N ARG A 288 11.41 16.15 3.68
CA ARG A 288 9.96 16.39 3.66
C ARG A 288 9.60 17.53 2.73
N ASP A 289 10.27 18.66 2.83
CA ASP A 289 10.03 19.82 1.97
C ASP A 289 10.27 19.48 0.49
N ARG A 290 11.27 18.64 0.17
CA ARG A 290 11.50 18.10 -1.19
C ARG A 290 10.36 17.23 -1.67
N TRP A 291 9.75 16.43 -0.80
CA TRP A 291 8.57 15.65 -1.14
C TRP A 291 7.35 16.55 -1.37
N TYR A 292 7.10 17.50 -0.47
CA TYR A 292 5.99 18.45 -0.59
C TYR A 292 6.11 19.33 -1.84
N TYR A 293 7.32 19.70 -2.22
CA TYR A 293 7.56 20.46 -3.44
C TYR A 293 7.16 19.68 -4.69
N LYS A 294 7.08 18.35 -4.64
CA LYS A 294 6.65 17.50 -5.76
C LYS A 294 5.16 17.18 -5.77
N ASP A 295 4.45 17.40 -4.67
CA ASP A 295 3.02 17.09 -4.59
C ASP A 295 2.22 17.85 -5.65
N ALA A 296 1.25 17.16 -6.25
CA ALA A 296 0.51 17.64 -7.41
C ALA A 296 -0.40 18.85 -7.16
N SER A 297 -0.72 19.13 -5.90
CA SER A 297 -1.43 20.33 -5.51
C SER A 297 -0.95 20.87 -4.17
N PRO A 298 -1.05 22.19 -3.92
CA PRO A 298 -0.65 22.77 -2.63
C PRO A 298 -1.39 22.18 -1.43
N PHE A 299 -2.64 21.77 -1.62
CA PHE A 299 -3.49 21.22 -0.55
C PHE A 299 -3.17 19.75 -0.24
N MET A 300 -2.60 19.00 -1.19
CA MET A 300 -2.05 17.66 -0.90
C MET A 300 -0.92 17.74 0.14
N ARG A 301 -0.08 18.79 0.08
CA ARG A 301 1.01 19.01 1.05
C ARG A 301 0.47 19.12 2.47
N ILE A 302 -0.59 19.91 2.65
CA ILE A 302 -1.25 20.09 3.96
C ILE A 302 -1.87 18.78 4.45
N ALA A 303 -2.51 18.03 3.56
CA ALA A 303 -3.11 16.75 3.93
C ALA A 303 -2.04 15.71 4.32
N LYS A 304 -0.92 15.67 3.60
CA LYS A 304 0.23 14.80 3.86
C LYS A 304 0.95 15.18 5.16
N GLN A 305 1.15 16.47 5.39
CA GLN A 305 1.67 16.97 6.66
C GLN A 305 0.81 16.51 7.83
N LYS A 306 -0.52 16.62 7.72
CA LYS A 306 -1.43 16.16 8.77
C LYS A 306 -1.29 14.66 9.05
N PHE A 307 -1.22 13.83 8.00
CA PHE A 307 -0.97 12.40 8.15
C PHE A 307 0.42 12.10 8.74
N GLN A 308 1.46 12.89 8.42
CA GLN A 308 2.76 12.77 9.07
C GLN A 308 2.72 13.18 10.54
N GLU A 309 1.83 14.10 10.94
CA GLU A 309 1.67 14.54 12.32
C GLU A 309 0.89 13.57 13.19
N ASP A 310 -0.22 13.00 12.70
CA ASP A 310 -1.14 12.15 13.48
C ASP A 310 -1.07 10.65 13.12
N GLY A 311 -0.72 10.32 11.88
CA GLY A 311 -0.66 8.94 11.40
C GLY A 311 -2.02 8.26 11.25
N ILE A 312 -3.12 9.01 11.15
CA ILE A 312 -4.47 8.46 11.08
C ILE A 312 -5.02 8.61 9.66
N LEU A 313 -5.41 7.50 9.03
CA LEU A 313 -6.03 7.51 7.71
C LEU A 313 -7.54 7.77 7.81
N ILE A 314 -7.92 9.04 7.73
CA ILE A 314 -9.31 9.53 7.69
C ILE A 314 -9.41 10.81 6.85
N PRO A 315 -10.61 11.20 6.37
CA PRO A 315 -10.81 12.49 5.73
C PRO A 315 -10.27 13.67 6.56
N PHE A 316 -9.71 14.67 5.90
CA PHE A 316 -9.00 15.79 6.52
C PHE A 316 -9.87 16.55 7.53
N GLY A 317 -11.16 16.70 7.22
CA GLY A 317 -12.16 17.38 8.05
C GLY A 317 -12.74 16.53 9.18
N HIS A 318 -12.53 15.21 9.20
CA HIS A 318 -13.11 14.31 10.19
C HIS A 318 -12.48 14.52 11.60
N PRO A 319 -13.22 14.42 12.72
CA PRO A 319 -12.62 14.50 14.05
C PRO A 319 -11.59 13.39 14.29
N ARG A 320 -10.49 13.73 14.98
CA ARG A 320 -9.50 12.74 15.46
C ARG A 320 -9.86 12.19 16.84
N MET A 321 -10.88 12.76 17.48
CA MET A 321 -11.38 12.28 18.77
C MET A 321 -11.87 10.84 18.65
N GLY A 322 -11.50 10.02 19.63
CA GLY A 322 -11.83 8.61 19.66
C GLY A 322 -10.73 7.69 19.15
N PHE A 323 -9.66 8.21 18.52
CA PHE A 323 -8.45 7.45 18.20
C PHE A 323 -7.48 7.44 19.39
N ASP A 324 -7.87 6.69 20.42
CA ASP A 324 -7.32 6.79 21.78
C ASP A 324 -6.38 5.64 22.17
N LYS A 325 -6.19 4.64 21.30
CA LYS A 325 -5.27 3.52 21.53
C LYS A 325 -4.17 3.50 20.48
N PRO A 326 -2.88 3.34 20.84
CA PRO A 326 -1.85 2.94 19.89
C PRO A 326 -2.30 1.68 19.13
N ASN A 327 -1.99 1.59 17.84
CA ASN A 327 -2.25 0.39 17.07
C ASN A 327 -1.24 -0.69 17.47
N PRO A 328 -1.65 -1.78 18.16
CA PRO A 328 -0.71 -2.80 18.65
C PRO A 328 -0.01 -3.54 17.49
N THR A 329 -0.59 -3.53 16.28
CA THR A 329 0.03 -4.13 15.10
C THR A 329 1.19 -3.32 14.52
N PHE A 330 1.39 -2.08 14.98
CA PHE A 330 2.57 -1.25 14.65
C PHE A 330 3.52 -1.07 15.83
N PHE A 331 2.99 -1.02 17.05
CA PHE A 331 3.75 -0.73 18.26
C PHE A 331 3.99 -1.99 19.08
N GLN A 332 4.82 -2.90 18.55
CA GLN A 332 5.28 -4.07 19.30
C GLN A 332 6.45 -3.70 20.24
N GLY A 333 6.89 -4.64 21.08
CA GLY A 333 7.83 -4.42 22.21
C GLY A 333 9.20 -3.78 21.95
N LYS A 334 9.52 -3.33 20.73
CA LYS A 334 10.77 -2.61 20.40
C LYS A 334 10.68 -1.09 20.59
N LYS A 335 9.54 -0.54 21.05
CA LYS A 335 9.30 0.90 21.23
C LYS A 335 9.83 1.76 20.06
N SER A 336 9.66 1.29 18.83
CA SER A 336 10.16 1.94 17.62
C SER A 336 9.13 1.90 16.51
N TRP A 337 9.17 2.91 15.63
CA TRP A 337 8.28 2.96 14.48
C TRP A 337 8.77 1.99 13.40
N PRO A 338 7.93 1.04 12.94
CA PRO A 338 8.37 -0.08 12.10
C PRO A 338 8.73 0.30 10.66
N MET A 339 8.32 1.49 10.19
CA MET A 339 8.38 1.87 8.79
C MET A 339 9.27 3.10 8.56
N GLY A 340 9.59 3.37 7.30
CA GLY A 340 10.35 4.55 6.92
C GLY A 340 9.54 5.85 7.04
N ASP A 341 10.25 6.96 7.13
CA ASP A 341 9.71 8.33 7.17
C ASP A 341 8.84 8.73 5.96
N LYS A 342 9.00 8.02 4.84
CA LYS A 342 8.23 8.21 3.60
C LYS A 342 7.06 7.25 3.41
N ALA A 343 6.77 6.38 4.39
CA ALA A 343 5.69 5.40 4.25
C ALA A 343 4.33 6.08 4.11
N ASP A 344 3.58 5.71 3.07
CA ASP A 344 2.32 6.35 2.72
C ASP A 344 1.28 5.33 2.24
N PRO A 345 0.03 5.38 2.74
CA PRO A 345 -1.05 4.49 2.31
C PRO A 345 -1.36 4.50 0.80
N SER A 346 -1.07 5.60 0.10
CA SER A 346 -1.32 5.73 -1.34
C SER A 346 -0.31 4.96 -2.21
N ASN A 347 0.87 4.62 -1.67
CA ASN A 347 1.91 3.90 -2.41
C ASN A 347 1.50 2.47 -2.80
N GLY A 348 0.49 1.90 -2.13
CA GLY A 348 -0.04 0.57 -2.43
C GLY A 348 -1.22 0.55 -3.41
N ARG A 349 -1.53 1.66 -4.10
CA ARG A 349 -2.83 1.87 -4.77
C ARG A 349 -2.71 2.54 -6.15
N PRO A 350 -3.67 2.30 -7.07
CA PRO A 350 -3.71 2.99 -8.36
C PRO A 350 -4.06 4.48 -8.18
N LEU A 351 -3.10 5.37 -8.43
CA LEU A 351 -3.25 6.82 -8.19
C LEU A 351 -4.35 7.46 -9.01
N LEU A 352 -4.52 7.02 -10.27
CA LEU A 352 -5.52 7.57 -11.18
C LEU A 352 -6.93 7.28 -10.68
N ASP A 353 -7.16 6.11 -10.09
CA ASP A 353 -8.45 5.73 -9.50
C ASP A 353 -8.73 6.55 -8.24
N ILE A 354 -7.72 6.72 -7.36
CA ILE A 354 -7.82 7.61 -6.19
C ILE A 354 -8.18 9.03 -6.62
N ARG A 355 -7.54 9.56 -7.67
CA ARG A 355 -7.82 10.91 -8.19
C ARG A 355 -9.29 11.06 -8.60
N GLN A 356 -9.87 10.02 -9.20
CA GLN A 356 -11.25 10.00 -9.71
C GLN A 356 -12.31 9.89 -8.62
N VAL A 357 -11.95 9.50 -7.39
CA VAL A 357 -12.89 9.45 -6.26
C VAL A 357 -13.60 10.80 -6.08
N SER A 358 -14.93 10.75 -6.07
CA SER A 358 -15.79 11.91 -5.88
C SER A 358 -16.08 12.14 -4.40
N LEU A 359 -15.78 13.35 -3.94
CA LEU A 359 -16.00 13.81 -2.57
C LEU A 359 -16.36 15.30 -2.60
N PRO A 360 -17.23 15.78 -1.69
CA PRO A 360 -17.45 17.21 -1.52
C PRO A 360 -16.13 17.97 -1.29
N ALA A 361 -15.26 17.45 -0.41
CA ALA A 361 -13.90 17.94 -0.23
C ALA A 361 -12.96 17.44 -1.36
N GLN A 362 -13.13 17.98 -2.57
CA GLN A 362 -12.45 17.50 -3.80
C GLN A 362 -10.92 17.50 -3.75
N ARG A 363 -10.30 18.29 -2.86
CA ARG A 363 -8.83 18.38 -2.72
C ARG A 363 -8.29 17.61 -1.51
N ASP A 364 -9.14 16.92 -0.78
CA ASP A 364 -8.74 16.05 0.33
C ASP A 364 -8.18 14.72 -0.19
N TRP A 365 -6.86 14.63 -0.32
CA TRP A 365 -6.19 13.43 -0.83
C TRP A 365 -6.38 12.21 0.06
N TYR A 366 -6.20 12.34 1.37
CA TYR A 366 -6.35 11.21 2.30
C TYR A 366 -7.82 10.83 2.49
N GLY A 367 -8.75 11.78 2.36
CA GLY A 367 -10.17 11.47 2.20
C GLY A 367 -10.44 10.61 0.97
N LYS A 368 -9.88 10.97 -0.20
CA LYS A 368 -10.01 10.15 -1.41
C LYS A 368 -9.40 8.76 -1.26
N VAL A 369 -8.21 8.66 -0.66
CA VAL A 369 -7.56 7.38 -0.34
C VAL A 369 -8.44 6.54 0.58
N PHE A 370 -8.98 7.14 1.65
CA PHE A 370 -9.89 6.47 2.58
C PHE A 370 -11.10 5.89 1.86
N ILE A 371 -11.80 6.68 1.06
CA ILE A 371 -13.01 6.25 0.34
C ILE A 371 -12.71 5.16 -0.69
N TYR A 372 -11.60 5.28 -1.42
CA TYR A 372 -11.15 4.26 -2.35
C TYR A 372 -10.93 2.91 -1.64
N ILE A 373 -10.21 2.93 -0.51
CA ILE A 373 -9.93 1.73 0.28
C ILE A 373 -11.21 1.18 0.91
N HIS A 374 -12.08 2.06 1.41
CA HIS A 374 -13.38 1.70 1.98
C HIS A 374 -14.23 0.91 0.97
N GLY A 375 -14.47 1.46 -0.22
CA GLY A 375 -15.26 0.77 -1.25
C GLY A 375 -14.65 -0.58 -1.68
N MET A 376 -13.32 -0.66 -1.73
CA MET A 376 -12.63 -1.92 -2.04
C MET A 376 -12.80 -2.97 -0.94
N LEU A 377 -12.66 -2.57 0.33
CA LEU A 377 -12.83 -3.46 1.47
C LEU A 377 -14.27 -3.90 1.66
N GLU A 378 -15.23 -3.01 1.42
CA GLU A 378 -16.65 -3.34 1.43
C GLU A 378 -16.97 -4.40 0.35
N GLY A 379 -16.52 -4.19 -0.89
CA GLY A 379 -16.66 -5.17 -1.96
C GLY A 379 -15.96 -6.50 -1.65
N PHE A 380 -14.80 -6.45 -1.00
CA PHE A 380 -14.11 -7.65 -0.51
C PHE A 380 -14.92 -8.41 0.54
N LEU A 381 -15.43 -7.73 1.56
CA LEU A 381 -16.23 -8.35 2.63
C LEU A 381 -17.51 -8.98 2.07
N GLU A 382 -18.20 -8.27 1.17
CA GLU A 382 -19.36 -8.78 0.46
C GLU A 382 -19.03 -10.05 -0.35
N ARG A 383 -17.92 -10.04 -1.08
CA ARG A 383 -17.55 -11.19 -1.91
C ARG A 383 -17.10 -12.38 -1.08
N VAL A 384 -16.30 -12.17 -0.03
CA VAL A 384 -15.81 -13.22 0.86
C VAL A 384 -16.97 -14.00 1.46
N ARG A 385 -18.08 -13.34 1.82
CA ARG A 385 -19.29 -13.98 2.37
C ARG A 385 -20.09 -14.81 1.35
N LYS A 386 -19.97 -14.48 0.06
CA LYS A 386 -20.74 -15.13 -1.02
C LYS A 386 -19.94 -16.19 -1.77
N THR A 387 -18.63 -16.28 -1.52
CA THR A 387 -17.71 -17.12 -2.29
C THR A 387 -17.15 -18.22 -1.40
N ARG A 388 -17.05 -19.44 -1.94
CA ARG A 388 -16.33 -20.53 -1.28
C ARG A 388 -14.84 -20.24 -1.33
N ILE A 389 -14.29 -19.68 -0.25
CA ILE A 389 -12.90 -19.22 -0.22
C ILE A 389 -12.09 -19.84 0.91
N GLY A 390 -10.87 -20.27 0.59
CA GLY A 390 -9.90 -20.78 1.55
C GLY A 390 -8.59 -20.00 1.47
N PHE A 391 -8.05 -19.61 2.63
CA PHE A 391 -6.75 -18.95 2.74
C PHE A 391 -5.72 -19.88 3.36
N VAL A 392 -4.48 -19.86 2.87
CA VAL A 392 -3.33 -20.53 3.49
C VAL A 392 -2.18 -19.53 3.58
N LEU A 393 -1.64 -19.31 4.78
CA LEU A 393 -0.55 -18.38 5.02
C LEU A 393 0.68 -19.13 5.55
N TYR A 394 1.83 -18.85 4.95
CA TYR A 394 3.15 -19.29 5.39
C TYR A 394 4.03 -18.09 5.73
N ASN A 395 4.93 -18.25 6.71
CA ASN A 395 6.05 -17.35 6.93
C ASN A 395 7.37 -18.09 6.67
N VAL A 396 7.77 -18.16 5.39
CA VAL A 396 9.02 -18.79 4.99
C VAL A 396 9.71 -17.99 3.90
N ASP A 397 11.01 -18.24 3.75
CA ASP A 397 11.73 -17.84 2.55
C ASP A 397 11.09 -18.47 1.31
N ALA A 398 10.80 -17.68 0.28
CA ALA A 398 10.15 -18.15 -0.95
C ALA A 398 10.88 -19.34 -1.61
N ARG A 399 12.19 -19.49 -1.38
CA ARG A 399 13.00 -20.64 -1.85
C ARG A 399 12.53 -21.98 -1.27
N LYS A 400 11.81 -21.98 -0.15
CA LYS A 400 11.30 -23.20 0.52
C LYS A 400 9.91 -23.62 0.02
N LEU A 401 9.18 -22.75 -0.67
CA LEU A 401 7.81 -23.02 -1.12
C LEU A 401 7.68 -24.27 -2.00
N PRO A 402 8.61 -24.60 -2.91
CA PRO A 402 8.48 -25.81 -3.74
C PRO A 402 8.48 -27.13 -2.95
N GLN A 403 8.98 -27.11 -1.71
CA GLN A 403 8.97 -28.28 -0.82
C GLN A 403 7.67 -28.38 -0.01
N LEU A 404 6.90 -27.29 0.08
CA LEU A 404 5.70 -27.17 0.90
C LEU A 404 4.42 -27.21 0.06
N LEU A 405 4.52 -26.88 -1.21
CA LEU A 405 3.39 -26.71 -2.12
C LEU A 405 3.40 -27.77 -3.21
N GLU A 406 2.20 -28.17 -3.60
CA GLU A 406 2.00 -29.11 -4.71
C GLU A 406 2.39 -28.45 -6.04
N HIS A 407 3.09 -29.22 -6.87
CA HIS A 407 3.41 -28.80 -8.23
C HIS A 407 2.14 -28.75 -9.08
N ASN A 408 2.18 -27.94 -10.13
CA ASN A 408 1.14 -27.91 -11.15
C ASN A 408 -0.28 -27.60 -10.61
N ARG A 409 -0.38 -26.76 -9.58
CA ARG A 409 -1.63 -26.51 -8.85
C ARG A 409 -2.24 -25.16 -9.14
N TYR A 410 -1.41 -24.14 -9.36
CA TYR A 410 -1.86 -22.76 -9.31
C TYR A 410 -2.17 -22.20 -10.70
N ALA A 411 -3.36 -21.61 -10.85
CA ALA A 411 -3.76 -20.86 -12.04
C ALA A 411 -3.00 -19.52 -12.14
N ARG A 412 -2.60 -18.96 -11.00
CA ARG A 412 -1.78 -17.75 -10.90
C ARG A 412 -0.67 -17.92 -9.88
N VAL A 413 0.54 -17.51 -10.26
CA VAL A 413 1.67 -17.36 -9.34
C VAL A 413 2.19 -15.93 -9.45
N GLU A 414 1.95 -15.12 -8.42
CA GLU A 414 2.42 -13.74 -8.31
C GLU A 414 3.56 -13.70 -7.28
N VAL A 415 4.66 -13.03 -7.62
CA VAL A 415 5.91 -13.09 -6.84
C VAL A 415 6.44 -11.71 -6.42
N ALA A 416 5.63 -10.67 -6.54
CA ALA A 416 6.01 -9.28 -6.34
C ALA A 416 7.35 -8.96 -7.05
N ASN A 417 8.26 -8.27 -6.35
CA ASN A 417 9.53 -7.81 -6.88
C ASN A 417 10.73 -8.71 -6.54
N ILE A 418 10.52 -9.94 -6.07
CA ILE A 418 11.65 -10.84 -5.74
C ILE A 418 12.46 -11.25 -6.98
N CYS A 419 11.96 -11.00 -8.18
CA CYS A 419 12.65 -11.26 -9.44
C CYS A 419 13.68 -10.18 -9.83
N ASP A 420 13.69 -9.00 -9.17
CA ASP A 420 14.78 -8.03 -9.34
C ASP A 420 16.12 -8.65 -8.87
N ALA A 421 17.25 -8.20 -9.45
CA ALA A 421 18.55 -8.80 -9.20
C ALA A 421 19.03 -8.61 -7.75
N GLY A 422 18.59 -7.53 -7.08
CA GLY A 422 18.85 -7.30 -5.66
C GLY A 422 18.17 -8.31 -4.70
N TYR A 423 17.30 -9.19 -5.19
CA TYR A 423 16.61 -10.22 -4.39
C TYR A 423 16.97 -11.63 -4.86
N LEU A 424 16.03 -12.41 -5.40
CA LEU A 424 16.32 -13.75 -5.93
C LEU A 424 16.84 -13.71 -7.37
N GLY A 425 16.42 -12.70 -8.15
CA GLY A 425 16.69 -12.60 -9.57
C GLY A 425 15.80 -13.53 -10.40
N ILE A 426 15.39 -13.05 -11.58
CA ILE A 426 14.38 -13.69 -12.44
C ILE A 426 14.64 -15.17 -12.75
N ARG A 427 15.90 -15.58 -13.00
CA ARG A 427 16.22 -16.99 -13.32
C ARG A 427 15.91 -17.92 -12.14
N ASN A 428 16.34 -17.55 -10.93
CA ASN A 428 16.09 -18.35 -9.74
C ASN A 428 14.60 -18.36 -9.39
N THR A 429 13.93 -17.19 -9.50
CA THR A 429 12.49 -17.07 -9.25
C THR A 429 11.69 -18.01 -10.15
N LEU A 430 11.94 -18.01 -11.47
CA LEU A 430 11.25 -18.88 -12.41
C LEU A 430 11.62 -20.35 -12.19
N SER A 431 12.91 -20.66 -12.00
CA SER A 431 13.36 -22.05 -11.80
C SER A 431 12.74 -22.70 -10.56
N LEU A 432 12.55 -21.94 -9.49
CA LEU A 432 11.99 -22.44 -8.24
C LEU A 432 10.46 -22.53 -8.27
N LEU A 433 9.80 -21.48 -8.78
CA LEU A 433 8.36 -21.31 -8.55
C LEU A 433 7.50 -21.59 -9.78
N SER A 434 8.05 -21.55 -11.01
CA SER A 434 7.26 -21.88 -12.20
C SER A 434 6.70 -23.31 -12.20
N PRO A 435 7.34 -24.34 -11.59
CA PRO A 435 6.74 -25.68 -11.51
C PRO A 435 5.45 -25.76 -10.70
N LEU A 436 5.15 -24.75 -9.86
CA LEU A 436 3.90 -24.65 -9.11
C LEU A 436 2.72 -24.18 -9.99
N LEU A 437 3.02 -23.52 -11.12
CA LEU A 437 2.02 -23.07 -12.08
C LEU A 437 1.47 -24.26 -12.88
N GLN A 438 0.14 -24.25 -13.11
CA GLN A 438 -0.52 -25.20 -14.00
C GLN A 438 0.09 -25.21 -15.42
N LEU A 439 0.04 -26.38 -16.05
CA LEU A 439 0.45 -26.57 -17.43
C LEU A 439 -0.60 -26.01 -18.40
N PRO A 440 -0.19 -25.54 -19.60
CA PRO A 440 -1.12 -24.97 -20.58
C PRO A 440 -2.24 -25.92 -21.04
N GLN A 441 -2.03 -27.24 -20.98
CA GLN A 441 -3.04 -28.25 -21.33
C GLN A 441 -4.18 -28.32 -20.31
N GLU A 442 -3.88 -28.03 -19.04
CA GLU A 442 -4.87 -28.00 -17.97
C GLU A 442 -5.56 -26.65 -17.90
N ASN A 443 -4.76 -25.58 -17.97
CA ASN A 443 -5.28 -24.22 -17.94
C ASN A 443 -4.49 -23.34 -18.92
N PRO A 444 -5.03 -23.05 -20.12
CA PRO A 444 -4.33 -22.23 -21.11
C PRO A 444 -4.15 -20.77 -20.66
N HIS A 445 -4.87 -20.35 -19.61
CA HIS A 445 -4.81 -19.03 -19.01
C HIS A 445 -3.85 -18.93 -17.83
N ALA A 446 -3.26 -20.06 -17.39
CA ALA A 446 -2.32 -20.10 -16.28
C ALA A 446 -1.17 -19.12 -16.52
N THR A 447 -0.95 -18.22 -15.56
CA THR A 447 -0.02 -17.10 -15.72
C THR A 447 0.84 -16.91 -14.47
N PHE A 448 2.16 -16.86 -14.69
CA PHE A 448 3.15 -16.46 -13.70
C PHE A 448 3.45 -14.96 -13.86
N ILE A 449 3.29 -14.18 -12.81
CA ILE A 449 3.30 -12.71 -12.84
C ILE A 449 4.52 -12.22 -12.05
N THR A 450 5.41 -11.49 -12.73
CA THR A 450 6.62 -10.89 -12.16
C THR A 450 6.57 -9.37 -12.26
N LEU A 451 7.11 -8.67 -11.26
CA LEU A 451 7.23 -7.22 -11.26
C LEU A 451 8.70 -6.80 -11.06
N PHE A 452 9.22 -6.01 -11.98
CA PHE A 452 10.52 -5.36 -11.81
C PHE A 452 10.32 -3.91 -11.40
N ILE A 453 10.87 -3.52 -10.25
CA ILE A 453 10.89 -2.12 -9.82
C ILE A 453 12.31 -1.54 -9.80
N ASN A 454 13.33 -2.40 -9.88
CA ASN A 454 14.74 -1.99 -9.87
C ASN A 454 15.47 -2.28 -11.18
N ALA A 455 14.99 -3.22 -11.99
CA ALA A 455 15.71 -3.68 -13.19
C ALA A 455 16.18 -2.57 -14.14
N ILE A 456 15.38 -1.53 -14.38
CA ILE A 456 15.80 -0.42 -15.26
C ILE A 456 16.95 0.37 -14.64
N LYS A 457 16.91 0.62 -13.33
CA LYS A 457 17.99 1.32 -12.61
C LYS A 457 19.26 0.49 -12.57
N GLU A 458 19.12 -0.82 -12.39
CA GLU A 458 20.24 -1.77 -12.46
C GLU A 458 20.88 -1.76 -13.86
N ALA A 459 20.06 -1.83 -14.91
CA ALA A 459 20.49 -1.74 -16.30
C ALA A 459 21.22 -0.43 -16.62
N VAL A 460 20.68 0.71 -16.19
CA VAL A 460 21.32 2.03 -16.38
C VAL A 460 22.69 2.07 -15.71
N LYS A 461 22.80 1.60 -14.46
CA LYS A 461 24.08 1.55 -13.74
C LYS A 461 25.10 0.66 -14.44
N GLU A 462 24.68 -0.49 -14.97
CA GLU A 462 25.56 -1.38 -15.72
C GLU A 462 26.02 -0.78 -17.06
N ALA A 463 25.15 -0.05 -17.77
CA ALA A 463 25.52 0.67 -18.98
C ALA A 463 26.60 1.74 -18.71
N VAL A 464 26.47 2.47 -17.60
CA VAL A 464 27.47 3.47 -17.15
C VAL A 464 28.82 2.83 -16.88
N LYS A 465 28.84 1.72 -16.14
CA LYS A 465 30.08 0.98 -15.87
C LYS A 465 30.79 0.52 -17.15
N ARG A 466 30.04 0.34 -18.24
CA ARG A 466 30.56 -0.07 -19.56
C ARG A 466 30.86 1.11 -20.49
N GLY A 467 30.76 2.36 -20.02
CA GLY A 467 31.04 3.56 -20.82
C GLY A 467 30.01 3.83 -21.93
N GLN A 468 28.80 3.26 -21.82
CA GLN A 468 27.73 3.47 -22.80
C GLN A 468 26.90 4.71 -22.46
N PRO A 469 26.26 5.37 -23.44
CA PRO A 469 25.34 6.48 -23.19
C PRO A 469 24.27 6.06 -22.17
N SER A 470 24.20 6.78 -21.04
CA SER A 470 23.32 6.41 -19.93
C SER A 470 22.10 7.33 -19.81
N GLY A 471 21.02 6.80 -19.26
CA GLY A 471 19.83 7.58 -18.88
C GLY A 471 19.97 8.25 -17.50
N GLU A 472 21.18 8.41 -16.97
CA GLU A 472 21.37 8.99 -15.63
C GLU A 472 21.10 10.50 -15.61
N THR A 473 21.28 11.18 -16.74
CA THR A 473 21.04 12.62 -16.86
C THR A 473 19.57 12.92 -17.17
N PRO A 474 18.97 13.97 -16.57
CA PRO A 474 17.60 14.34 -16.85
C PRO A 474 17.41 14.76 -18.32
N ASN A 475 16.38 14.24 -18.98
CA ASN A 475 15.99 14.68 -20.32
C ASN A 475 15.35 16.08 -20.26
N MET A 476 16.17 17.12 -20.35
CA MET A 476 15.72 18.51 -20.24
C MET A 476 14.71 18.92 -21.32
N GLN A 477 14.83 18.37 -22.53
CA GLN A 477 13.90 18.65 -23.63
C GLN A 477 12.49 18.11 -23.33
N PHE A 478 12.40 16.96 -22.68
CA PHE A 478 11.12 16.40 -22.25
C PHE A 478 10.58 17.11 -21.01
N LEU A 479 11.42 17.27 -19.97
CA LEU A 479 11.00 17.73 -18.65
C LEU A 479 10.56 19.20 -18.65
N SER A 480 11.18 20.06 -19.47
CA SER A 480 10.79 21.47 -19.63
C SER A 480 9.37 21.67 -20.17
N LYS A 481 8.74 20.63 -20.73
CA LYS A 481 7.33 20.67 -21.17
C LYS A 481 6.34 20.60 -19.99
N TYR A 482 6.79 20.09 -18.85
CA TYR A 482 5.95 19.85 -17.66
C TYR A 482 6.37 20.67 -16.44
N LEU A 483 7.68 20.92 -16.29
CA LEU A 483 8.29 21.60 -15.15
C LEU A 483 8.84 22.98 -15.54
N PRO A 484 8.85 23.95 -14.61
CA PRO A 484 9.53 25.22 -14.83
C PRO A 484 11.05 24.99 -14.97
N LEU A 485 11.71 25.91 -15.68
CA LEU A 485 13.17 25.94 -15.75
C LEU A 485 13.75 26.40 -14.41
N PRO A 486 14.92 25.88 -13.98
CA PRO A 486 15.60 26.32 -12.77
C PRO A 486 15.90 27.82 -12.79
N GLN A 487 15.83 28.47 -11.64
CA GLN A 487 16.20 29.89 -11.53
C GLN A 487 17.71 30.08 -11.54
N THR A 488 18.44 29.07 -11.04
CA THR A 488 19.90 29.06 -11.00
C THR A 488 20.42 27.70 -11.47
N PRO A 489 21.67 27.63 -11.97
CA PRO A 489 22.31 26.35 -12.29
C PRO A 489 22.78 25.59 -11.04
N SER A 490 22.50 26.09 -9.83
CA SER A 490 22.89 25.45 -8.58
C SER A 490 22.21 24.09 -8.44
N GLY A 491 22.98 23.08 -8.06
CA GLY A 491 22.42 21.77 -7.71
C GLY A 491 21.45 21.82 -6.52
N ASN A 492 21.46 22.91 -5.74
CA ASN A 492 20.59 23.13 -4.59
C ASN A 492 19.25 23.83 -4.93
N ASP A 493 19.09 24.33 -6.16
CA ASP A 493 17.83 24.94 -6.61
C ASP A 493 16.68 23.93 -6.58
N ALA A 494 15.55 24.33 -5.99
CA ALA A 494 14.41 23.44 -5.80
C ALA A 494 13.83 22.90 -7.12
N ASP A 495 13.84 23.69 -8.19
CA ASP A 495 13.35 23.27 -9.51
C ASP A 495 14.36 22.35 -10.21
N MET A 496 15.66 22.60 -10.06
CA MET A 496 16.69 21.66 -10.51
C MET A 496 16.55 20.30 -9.81
N MET A 497 16.33 20.28 -8.50
CA MET A 497 16.07 19.03 -7.77
C MET A 497 14.80 18.32 -8.23
N ARG A 498 13.73 19.08 -8.49
CA ARG A 498 12.48 18.55 -9.01
C ARG A 498 12.69 17.89 -10.39
N ILE A 499 13.52 18.50 -11.25
CA ILE A 499 13.92 17.93 -12.54
C ILE A 499 14.72 16.63 -12.35
N TRP A 500 15.69 16.61 -11.43
CA TRP A 500 16.47 15.40 -11.12
C TRP A 500 15.60 14.25 -10.60
N ASP A 501 14.61 14.54 -9.77
CA ASP A 501 13.65 13.55 -9.27
C ASP A 501 12.69 13.06 -10.36
N ALA A 502 12.42 13.90 -11.36
CA ALA A 502 11.54 13.58 -12.46
C ALA A 502 12.22 12.79 -13.60
N ARG A 503 13.53 12.54 -13.52
CA ARG A 503 14.29 11.91 -14.63
C ARG A 503 13.72 10.55 -15.04
N ASP A 504 13.26 9.75 -14.08
CA ASP A 504 12.74 8.41 -14.34
C ASP A 504 11.45 8.46 -15.17
N LEU A 505 10.64 9.53 -15.06
CA LEU A 505 9.42 9.74 -15.86
C LEU A 505 9.72 10.02 -17.35
N ALA A 506 10.97 10.35 -17.68
CA ALA A 506 11.40 10.67 -19.04
C ALA A 506 12.21 9.54 -19.68
N LEU A 507 12.39 8.41 -18.99
CA LEU A 507 13.19 7.29 -19.49
C LEU A 507 12.48 6.52 -20.61
N ASP A 508 13.25 6.16 -21.62
CA ASP A 508 12.83 5.20 -22.65
C ASP A 508 13.00 3.77 -22.12
N VAL A 509 11.97 3.29 -21.42
CA VAL A 509 12.01 2.03 -20.66
C VAL A 509 12.14 0.77 -21.52
N ASP A 510 11.71 0.79 -22.79
CA ASP A 510 11.68 -0.42 -23.62
C ASP A 510 13.10 -0.86 -24.02
N LYS A 511 14.06 0.07 -24.08
CA LYS A 511 15.47 -0.24 -24.40
C LYS A 511 16.19 -1.04 -23.30
N TYR A 512 15.75 -0.94 -22.05
CA TYR A 512 16.50 -1.47 -20.90
C TYR A 512 16.11 -2.91 -20.53
N MET A 513 14.93 -3.39 -20.94
CA MET A 513 14.47 -4.75 -20.63
C MET A 513 15.18 -5.85 -21.43
N VAL A 514 15.90 -5.49 -22.50
CA VAL A 514 16.66 -6.42 -23.36
C VAL A 514 17.83 -7.09 -22.60
N LEU A 515 18.29 -6.49 -21.49
CA LEU A 515 19.46 -6.94 -20.75
C LEU A 515 19.23 -8.20 -19.89
N CYS A 516 17.98 -8.61 -19.68
CA CYS A 516 17.66 -9.72 -18.78
C CYS A 516 17.82 -11.13 -19.40
N ARG A 517 18.26 -11.25 -20.67
CA ARG A 517 18.47 -12.53 -21.39
C ARG A 517 17.28 -13.50 -21.26
N PHE A 518 16.07 -12.97 -21.42
CA PHE A 518 14.83 -13.74 -21.25
C PHE A 518 14.72 -14.93 -22.20
N ASP A 519 15.29 -14.85 -23.40
CA ASP A 519 15.26 -15.94 -24.37
C ASP A 519 16.00 -17.17 -23.85
N GLN A 520 17.22 -17.00 -23.32
CA GLN A 520 17.98 -18.10 -22.74
C GLN A 520 17.28 -18.70 -21.51
N ILE A 521 16.71 -17.86 -20.64
CA ILE A 521 15.96 -18.33 -19.47
C ILE A 521 14.73 -19.14 -19.91
N SER A 522 14.05 -18.68 -20.96
CA SER A 522 12.87 -19.35 -21.51
C SER A 522 13.21 -20.76 -22.01
N THR A 523 14.29 -20.89 -22.80
CA THR A 523 14.76 -22.18 -23.30
C THR A 523 15.19 -23.12 -22.17
N ASP A 524 15.99 -22.62 -21.22
CA ASP A 524 16.57 -23.47 -20.16
C ASP A 524 15.53 -24.01 -19.17
N LEU A 525 14.49 -23.23 -18.88
CA LEU A 525 13.53 -23.53 -17.82
C LEU A 525 12.18 -24.04 -18.33
N GLY A 526 11.99 -24.17 -19.65
CA GLY A 526 10.70 -24.58 -20.21
C GLY A 526 9.59 -23.59 -19.87
N VAL A 527 9.87 -22.29 -19.93
CA VAL A 527 8.90 -21.22 -19.74
C VAL A 527 8.96 -20.26 -20.91
N LYS A 528 7.90 -19.49 -21.13
CA LYS A 528 7.84 -18.49 -22.19
C LYS A 528 7.22 -17.20 -21.68
N MET A 529 7.92 -16.10 -21.89
CA MET A 529 7.34 -14.77 -21.71
C MET A 529 6.16 -14.59 -22.69
N LYS A 530 5.03 -14.08 -22.20
CA LYS A 530 3.88 -13.76 -23.04
C LYS A 530 4.19 -12.50 -23.86
N ASN A 531 3.83 -12.52 -25.14
CA ASN A 531 4.01 -11.37 -26.03
C ASN A 531 3.18 -10.16 -25.59
N SER A 532 2.03 -10.42 -24.99
CA SER A 532 1.15 -9.42 -24.40
C SER A 532 0.66 -9.92 -23.06
N ASN A 533 0.65 -9.02 -22.08
CA ASN A 533 0.10 -9.31 -20.77
C ASN A 533 -1.43 -9.40 -20.88
N THR A 534 -2.04 -10.36 -20.17
CA THR A 534 -3.50 -10.55 -20.15
C THR A 534 -4.13 -10.24 -18.78
N ILE A 535 -3.32 -10.10 -17.73
CA ILE A 535 -3.77 -9.84 -16.37
C ILE A 535 -3.53 -8.37 -16.00
N VAL A 536 -2.31 -7.89 -16.21
CA VAL A 536 -1.88 -6.56 -15.76
C VAL A 536 -1.16 -5.81 -16.88
N GLU A 537 -1.43 -4.52 -17.03
CA GLU A 537 -0.74 -3.71 -18.02
C GLU A 537 0.79 -3.84 -17.87
N LYS A 538 1.48 -3.82 -19.01
CA LYS A 538 2.94 -3.89 -19.09
C LYS A 538 3.61 -2.82 -18.22
N TRP A 539 3.10 -1.59 -18.30
CA TRP A 539 3.61 -0.41 -17.62
C TRP A 539 2.46 0.35 -16.95
N PRO A 540 1.96 -0.10 -15.80
CA PRO A 540 0.75 0.48 -15.19
C PRO A 540 0.99 1.88 -14.64
N THR A 541 2.24 2.23 -14.32
CA THR A 541 2.62 3.51 -13.72
C THR A 541 3.13 4.55 -14.70
N GLN A 542 3.22 4.24 -16.00
CA GLN A 542 3.67 5.20 -17.00
C GLN A 542 2.61 6.24 -17.35
N LEU A 543 3.09 7.43 -17.73
CA LEU A 543 2.27 8.53 -18.24
C LEU A 543 1.38 8.06 -19.40
N LYS A 544 0.06 8.24 -19.25
CA LYS A 544 -0.94 7.92 -20.26
C LYS A 544 -1.16 9.10 -21.22
N LEU A 545 -1.02 10.32 -20.72
CA LEU A 545 -1.17 11.55 -21.51
C LEU A 545 0.19 12.11 -21.97
N LYS A 546 0.21 12.62 -23.19
CA LYS A 546 1.33 13.34 -23.79
C LYS A 546 1.24 14.84 -23.52
N ALA A 547 2.39 15.51 -23.49
CA ALA A 547 2.48 16.96 -23.37
C ALA A 547 1.58 17.67 -24.40
N GLY A 548 0.79 18.64 -23.94
CA GLY A 548 -0.18 19.37 -24.75
C GLY A 548 -1.62 18.82 -24.68
N GLN A 549 -1.81 17.56 -24.24
CA GLN A 549 -3.15 17.04 -23.98
C GLN A 549 -3.73 17.61 -22.67
N THR A 550 -5.05 17.78 -22.63
CA THR A 550 -5.77 18.21 -21.43
C THR A 550 -5.53 17.22 -20.29
N GLY A 551 -5.06 17.71 -19.14
CA GLY A 551 -4.78 16.86 -17.97
C GLY A 551 -3.34 16.30 -17.90
N ALA A 552 -2.52 16.50 -18.93
CA ALA A 552 -1.18 15.89 -19.00
C ALA A 552 -0.22 16.43 -17.92
N LYS A 553 -0.28 17.73 -17.61
CA LYS A 553 0.56 18.33 -16.55
C LYS A 553 0.12 17.86 -15.17
N GLU A 554 -1.19 17.70 -14.97
CA GLU A 554 -1.79 17.22 -13.74
C GLU A 554 -1.44 15.74 -13.50
N GLU A 555 -1.49 14.91 -14.54
CA GLU A 555 -1.03 13.52 -14.47
C GLU A 555 0.47 13.45 -14.15
N PHE A 556 1.31 14.19 -14.88
CA PHE A 556 2.76 14.22 -14.65
C PHE A 556 3.10 14.58 -13.20
N ARG A 557 2.47 15.63 -12.67
CA ARG A 557 2.68 16.08 -11.28
C ARG A 557 2.18 15.06 -10.26
N LEU A 558 1.09 14.35 -10.56
CA LEU A 558 0.59 13.28 -9.69
C LEU A 558 1.60 12.15 -9.54
N TRP A 559 2.18 11.69 -10.66
CA TRP A 559 3.21 10.66 -10.64
C TRP A 559 4.49 11.13 -9.95
N LEU A 560 4.95 12.35 -10.24
CA LEU A 560 6.14 12.93 -9.62
C LEU A 560 6.03 13.06 -8.08
N GLY A 561 4.84 13.38 -7.57
CA GLY A 561 4.57 13.48 -6.13
C GLY A 561 4.34 12.14 -5.43
N SER A 562 4.27 11.04 -6.18
CA SER A 562 3.95 9.71 -5.66
C SER A 562 5.16 8.92 -5.18
N GLY A 563 4.92 7.75 -4.58
CA GLY A 563 5.97 6.77 -4.26
C GLY A 563 6.45 5.93 -5.46
N PHE A 564 5.84 6.08 -6.64
CA PHE A 564 6.20 5.32 -7.84
C PHE A 564 7.30 6.01 -8.65
N THR A 565 8.06 5.19 -9.36
CA THR A 565 9.19 5.61 -10.19
C THR A 565 8.88 5.64 -11.68
N ASN A 566 7.67 5.22 -12.10
CA ASN A 566 7.21 5.16 -13.50
C ASN A 566 7.98 4.15 -14.37
N ILE A 567 8.76 3.28 -13.73
CA ILE A 567 9.56 2.23 -14.36
C ILE A 567 9.18 0.84 -13.84
N GLU A 568 8.04 0.73 -13.14
CA GLU A 568 7.50 -0.53 -12.66
C GLU A 568 7.03 -1.38 -13.84
N ARG A 569 7.71 -2.51 -14.09
CA ARG A 569 7.46 -3.39 -15.23
C ARG A 569 6.84 -4.72 -14.81
N TYR A 570 5.62 -5.00 -15.26
CA TYR A 570 5.08 -6.35 -15.20
C TYR A 570 5.48 -7.20 -16.41
N VAL A 571 5.93 -8.42 -16.13
CA VAL A 571 6.16 -9.47 -17.14
C VAL A 571 5.39 -10.71 -16.77
N GLU A 572 4.61 -11.21 -17.72
CA GLU A 572 3.85 -12.44 -17.57
C GLU A 572 4.52 -13.61 -18.31
N TRP A 573 4.51 -14.77 -17.68
CA TRP A 573 5.11 -16.00 -18.20
C TRP A 573 4.08 -17.13 -18.16
N ARG A 574 4.29 -18.11 -19.03
CA ARG A 574 3.58 -19.39 -19.02
C ARG A 574 4.59 -20.52 -19.12
N ARG A 575 4.23 -21.72 -18.67
CA ARG A 575 5.03 -22.92 -18.90
C ARG A 575 4.98 -23.34 -20.37
N VAL A 576 6.02 -24.01 -20.82
CA VAL A 576 6.14 -24.68 -22.12
C VAL A 576 6.28 -26.16 -21.84
N GLY A 577 5.33 -26.95 -22.30
CA GLY A 577 5.26 -28.38 -22.03
C GLY A 577 3.84 -28.82 -22.26
#